data_AF-A0A8F4J6J3-F1
#
_entry.id   AF-A0A8F4J6J3-F1
#
_cell.length_a   1.000
_cell.length_b   1.000
_cell.length_c   1.000
_cell.angle_alpha   90.00
_cell.angle_beta   90.00
_cell.angle_gamma   90.00
#
_symmetry.space_group_name_H-M   'P 1'
#
loop_
_entity.id
_entity.type
_entity.pdbx_description
1 polymer ?
#
loop_
_entity_poly.entity_id
_entity_poly.type
_entity_poly.pdbx_seq_one_letter_code
_entity_poly.pdbx_strand_id
1 'polypeptide(L)'
;MAGPLDPIAQMWARKMTGDLIGFWVLWHAFGGFEGLEKNYGMHRSTIWRKVAKFRMVLHAHPDEYVLPGITIDTESFWAAAVENAQRAKRSQV
;
A
#
# COMPACT_ATOMS: atom_id res chain seq x y z
N MET A 1 26.74 2.84 6.20
CA MET A 1 26.09 1.90 7.14
C MET A 1 25.17 2.72 8.02
N ALA A 2 23.89 2.37 8.13
CA ALA A 2 23.00 3.05 9.07
C ALA A 2 23.53 2.79 10.48
N GLY A 3 23.80 3.86 11.24
CA GLY A 3 24.17 3.76 12.66
C GLY A 3 23.06 3.11 13.49
N PRO A 4 23.24 2.94 14.81
CA PRO A 4 22.17 2.46 15.66
C PRO A 4 20.91 3.30 15.44
N LEU A 5 19.80 2.63 15.07
CA LEU A 5 18.55 3.30 14.73
C LEU A 5 18.12 4.18 15.92
N ASP A 6 17.99 5.48 15.70
CA ASP A 6 17.50 6.44 16.69
C ASP A 6 16.23 5.88 17.36
N PRO A 7 16.18 5.76 18.70
CA PRO A 7 15.00 5.28 19.43
C PRO A 7 13.69 5.99 19.03
N ILE A 8 13.75 7.27 18.69
CA ILE A 8 12.60 8.04 18.19
C ILE A 8 12.21 7.55 16.79
N ALA A 9 13.18 7.35 15.89
CA ALA A 9 12.94 6.78 14.57
C ALA A 9 12.37 5.35 14.64
N GLN A 10 12.83 4.52 15.58
CA GLN A 10 12.26 3.20 15.83
C GLN A 10 10.81 3.27 16.32
N MET A 11 10.51 4.18 17.25
CA MET A 11 9.15 4.40 17.71
C MET A 11 8.24 4.87 16.56
N TRP A 12 8.75 5.77 15.71
CA TRP A 12 8.03 6.26 14.54
C TRP A 12 7.78 5.14 13.53
N ALA A 13 8.79 4.33 13.23
CA ALA A 13 8.68 3.15 12.36
C ALA A 13 7.69 2.11 12.90
N ARG A 14 7.60 1.93 14.23
CA ARG A 14 6.59 1.04 14.84
C ARG A 14 5.17 1.57 14.68
N LYS A 15 4.97 2.90 14.64
CA LYS A 15 3.65 3.50 14.34
C LYS A 15 3.25 3.29 12.88
N MET A 16 4.22 3.19 11.97
CA MET A 16 4.02 2.73 10.60
C MET A 16 3.81 1.21 10.58
N THR A 17 2.60 0.79 10.96
CA THR A 17 2.25 -0.62 10.95
C THR A 17 2.23 -1.17 9.52
N GLY A 18 2.42 -2.49 9.38
CA GLY A 18 2.23 -3.17 8.10
C GLY A 18 0.85 -2.92 7.47
N ASP A 19 -0.17 -2.61 8.28
CA ASP A 19 -1.49 -2.19 7.84
C ASP A 19 -1.49 -0.83 7.11
N LEU A 20 -0.72 0.15 7.58
CA LEU A 20 -0.61 1.47 6.93
C LEU A 20 0.24 1.41 5.67
N ILE A 21 1.37 0.71 5.73
CA ILE A 21 2.24 0.51 4.56
C ILE A 21 1.49 -0.26 3.49
N GLY A 22 0.85 -1.39 3.86
CA GLY A 22 0.05 -2.18 2.95
C GLY A 22 -1.13 -1.40 2.38
N PHE A 23 -1.79 -0.56 3.18
CA PHE A 23 -2.84 0.32 2.67
C PHE A 23 -2.31 1.33 1.65
N TRP A 24 -1.17 1.98 1.89
CA TRP A 24 -0.56 2.89 0.93
C TRP A 24 -0.18 2.19 -0.38
N VAL A 25 0.37 0.97 -0.30
CA VAL A 25 0.69 0.17 -1.48
C VAL A 25 -0.55 -0.18 -2.28
N LEU A 26 -1.60 -0.67 -1.62
CA LEU A 26 -2.88 -0.96 -2.28
C LEU A 26 -3.52 0.29 -2.87
N TRP A 27 -3.45 1.42 -2.17
CA TRP A 27 -3.98 2.70 -2.65
C TRP A 27 -3.37 3.05 -4.01
N HIS A 28 -2.05 3.04 -4.12
CA HIS A 28 -1.37 3.38 -5.37
C HIS A 28 -1.49 2.29 -6.43
N ALA A 29 -1.40 1.02 -6.07
CA ALA A 29 -1.52 -0.10 -7.00
C ALA A 29 -2.90 -0.15 -7.69
N PHE A 30 -3.96 0.19 -6.96
CA PHE A 30 -5.32 0.15 -7.48
C PHE A 30 -5.83 1.48 -8.01
N GLY A 31 -5.11 2.60 -7.85
CA GLY A 31 -5.54 3.90 -8.36
C GLY A 31 -6.48 4.65 -7.42
N GLY A 32 -6.23 4.57 -6.12
CA GLY A 32 -6.88 5.35 -5.09
C GLY A 32 -8.24 4.81 -4.66
N PHE A 33 -9.11 5.71 -4.20
CA PHE A 33 -10.39 5.34 -3.58
C PHE A 33 -11.27 4.49 -4.50
N GLU A 34 -11.50 4.95 -5.73
CA GLU A 34 -12.40 4.29 -6.68
C GLU A 34 -11.87 2.91 -7.07
N GLY A 35 -10.57 2.78 -7.30
CA GLY A 35 -9.96 1.49 -7.61
C GLY A 35 -9.98 0.52 -6.45
N LEU A 36 -9.80 1.00 -5.22
CA LEU A 36 -9.97 0.17 -4.03
C LEU A 36 -11.43 -0.28 -3.85
N GLU A 37 -12.40 0.58 -4.15
CA GLU A 37 -13.81 0.22 -4.07
C GLU A 37 -14.20 -0.79 -5.17
N LYS A 38 -13.89 -0.49 -6.43
CA LYS A 38 -14.40 -1.23 -7.59
C LYS A 38 -13.54 -2.44 -7.96
N ASN A 39 -12.22 -2.30 -7.93
CA ASN A 39 -11.31 -3.32 -8.46
C ASN A 39 -10.78 -4.23 -7.35
N TYR A 40 -10.55 -3.68 -6.14
CA TYR A 40 -10.17 -4.48 -4.97
C TYR A 40 -11.37 -4.99 -4.17
N GLY A 41 -12.55 -4.34 -4.28
CA GLY A 41 -13.76 -4.73 -3.56
C GLY A 41 -13.80 -4.27 -2.10
N MET A 42 -13.03 -3.24 -1.73
CA MET A 42 -13.04 -2.70 -0.37
C MET A 42 -14.30 -1.88 -0.11
N HIS A 43 -15.02 -2.19 0.97
CA HIS A 43 -16.18 -1.39 1.37
C HIS A 43 -15.79 0.07 1.66
N ARG A 44 -16.58 1.03 1.16
CA ARG A 44 -16.32 2.49 1.28
C ARG A 44 -15.99 2.94 2.70
N SER A 45 -16.75 2.47 3.69
CA SER A 45 -16.52 2.85 5.09
C SER A 45 -15.16 2.37 5.63
N THR A 46 -14.64 1.26 5.11
CA THR A 46 -13.30 0.77 5.44
C THR A 46 -12.23 1.63 4.79
N ILE A 47 -12.41 2.06 3.54
CA ILE A 47 -11.48 2.98 2.87
C ILE A 47 -11.41 4.30 3.65
N TRP A 48 -12.56 4.90 3.97
CA TRP A 48 -12.61 6.14 4.77
C TRP A 48 -11.90 6.00 6.12
N ARG A 49 -12.14 4.90 6.85
CA ARG A 49 -11.48 4.63 8.14
C ARG A 49 -9.97 4.51 7.98
N LYS A 50 -9.49 3.86 6.93
CA LYS A 50 -8.05 3.72 6.64
C LYS A 50 -7.42 5.04 6.23
N VAL A 51 -8.07 5.85 5.39
CA VAL A 51 -7.60 7.21 5.04
C VAL A 51 -7.52 8.10 6.28
N ALA A 52 -8.54 8.09 7.15
CA ALA A 52 -8.53 8.87 8.38
C ALA A 52 -7.38 8.45 9.31
N LYS A 53 -7.18 7.13 9.49
CA LYS A 53 -6.06 6.59 10.27
C LYS A 53 -4.71 6.98 9.66
N PHE A 54 -4.58 6.93 8.33
CA PHE A 54 -3.38 7.31 7.62
C PHE A 54 -3.04 8.79 7.85
N ARG A 55 -4.02 9.68 7.67
CA ARG A 55 -3.88 11.11 7.96
C ARG A 55 -3.49 11.40 9.40
N MET A 56 -4.05 10.65 10.35
CA MET A 56 -3.76 10.83 11.78
C MET A 56 -2.32 10.42 12.13
N VAL A 57 -1.78 9.38 11.50
CA VAL A 57 -0.45 8.83 11.85
C VAL A 57 0.67 9.49 11.06
N LEU A 58 0.45 9.74 9.76
CA LEU A 58 1.46 10.25 8.83
C LEU A 58 1.28 11.72 8.47
N HIS A 59 0.22 12.36 8.99
CA HIS A 59 -0.07 13.78 8.80
C HIS A 59 -0.22 14.22 7.33
N ALA A 60 -0.54 13.28 6.44
CA ALA A 60 -0.69 13.51 5.00
C ALA A 60 -1.78 12.60 4.38
N HIS A 61 -2.29 12.96 3.21
CA HIS A 61 -3.13 12.04 2.42
C HIS A 61 -2.27 10.99 1.70
N PRO A 62 -2.77 9.76 1.45
CA PRO A 62 -2.03 8.76 0.69
C PRO A 62 -1.56 9.23 -0.71
N ASP A 63 -2.31 10.12 -1.37
CA ASP A 63 -1.93 10.70 -2.67
C ASP A 63 -0.73 11.65 -2.58
N GLU A 64 -0.58 12.33 -1.45
CA GLU A 64 0.45 13.36 -1.24
C GLU A 64 1.70 12.79 -0.57
N TYR A 65 1.54 11.66 0.13
CA TYR A 65 2.59 11.07 0.93
C TYR A 65 3.47 10.15 0.11
N VAL A 66 4.77 10.43 0.09
CA VAL A 66 5.80 9.58 -0.52
C VAL A 66 6.47 8.77 0.59
N LEU A 67 6.36 7.44 0.53
CA LEU A 67 7.10 6.55 1.43
C LEU A 67 8.58 6.54 1.05
N PRO A 68 9.50 7.02 1.91
CA PRO A 68 10.92 7.01 1.59
C PRO A 68 11.43 5.57 1.40
N GLY A 69 12.14 5.34 0.29
CA GLY A 69 12.70 4.02 -0.04
C GLY A 69 11.70 3.02 -0.62
N ILE A 70 10.44 3.40 -0.84
CA ILE A 70 9.43 2.56 -1.51
C ILE A 70 8.95 3.29 -2.76
N THR A 71 9.02 2.62 -3.90
CA THR A 71 8.47 3.09 -5.18
C THR A 71 7.53 2.03 -5.72
N ILE A 72 6.43 2.46 -6.33
CA ILE A 72 5.44 1.56 -6.94
C ILE A 72 5.44 1.80 -8.43
N ASP A 73 5.84 0.78 -9.17
CA ASP A 73 5.59 0.68 -10.60
C ASP A 73 4.29 -0.12 -10.78
N THR A 74 3.20 0.60 -11.03
CA THR A 74 1.87 0.01 -11.18
C THR A 74 1.76 -0.83 -12.44
N GLU A 75 2.45 -0.47 -13.52
CA GLU A 75 2.44 -1.20 -14.79
C GLU A 75 3.11 -2.56 -14.61
N SER A 76 4.33 -2.57 -14.06
CA SER A 76 5.06 -3.82 -13.78
C SER A 76 4.30 -4.70 -12.79
N PHE A 77 3.65 -4.11 -11.78
CA PHE A 77 2.81 -4.85 -10.84
C PHE A 77 1.67 -5.60 -11.55
N TRP A 78 0.92 -4.92 -12.40
CA TRP A 78 -0.21 -5.52 -13.11
C TRP A 78 0.23 -6.52 -14.19
N ALA A 79 1.33 -6.26 -14.90
CA ALA A 79 1.92 -7.19 -15.85
C ALA A 79 2.29 -8.52 -15.17
N ALA A 80 2.96 -8.46 -14.02
CA ALA A 80 3.32 -9.65 -13.25
C ALA A 80 2.08 -10.40 -12.71
N ALA A 81 1.03 -9.69 -12.30
CA ALA A 81 -0.22 -10.31 -11.86
C ALA A 81 -0.89 -11.12 -12.98
N VAL A 82 -0.93 -10.57 -14.21
CA VAL A 82 -1.45 -11.28 -15.39
C VAL A 82 -0.62 -12.53 -15.68
N GLU A 83 0.71 -12.42 -15.66
CA GLU A 83 1.60 -13.57 -15.91
C GLU A 83 1.36 -14.69 -14.89
N ASN A 84 1.28 -14.35 -13.60
CA ASN A 84 1.03 -15.32 -12.53
C ASN A 84 -0.34 -15.99 -12.68
N ALA A 85 -1.38 -15.24 -13.06
CA ALA A 85 -2.69 -15.80 -13.34
C ALA A 85 -2.65 -16.80 -14.51
N GLN A 86 -1.86 -16.54 -15.55
CA GLN A 86 -1.66 -17.48 -16.66
C GLN A 86 -0.88 -18.72 -16.24
N ARG A 87 0.18 -18.56 -15.42
CA ARG A 87 0.95 -19.68 -14.86
C ARG A 87 0.03 -20.61 -14.05
N ALA A 88 -0.80 -20.06 -13.17
CA ALA A 88 -1.74 -20.83 -12.36
C ALA A 88 -2.74 -21.64 -13.20
N LYS A 89 -3.26 -21.06 -14.29
CA LYS A 89 -4.15 -21.76 -15.23
C LYS A 89 -3.46 -22.93 -15.93
N ARG A 90 -2.20 -22.78 -16.32
CA ARG A 90 -1.43 -23.85 -16.99
C ARG A 90 -1.11 -25.03 -16.09
N SER A 91 -0.94 -24.82 -14.79
CA SER A 91 -0.65 -25.89 -13.83
C SER A 91 -1.88 -26.69 -13.40
N GLN A 92 -3.10 -26.24 -13.74
CA GLN A 92 -4.37 -26.91 -13.44
C GLN A 92 -4.92 -27.75 -14.60
N VAL A 93 -4.25 -27.72 -15.76
CA VAL A 93 -4.54 -28.50 -16.97
C VAL A 93 -3.47 -29.57 -17.11
#